data_AF-A0A328P9I3-F1
#
_entry.id   AF-A0A328P9I3-F1
#
_cell.length_a   1.000
_cell.length_b   1.000
_cell.length_c   1.000
_cell.angle_alpha   90.00
_cell.angle_beta   90.00
_cell.angle_gamma   90.00
#
_symmetry.space_group_name_H-M   'P 1'
#
loop_
_entity.id
_entity.type
_entity.pdbx_description
1 polymer ?
#
loop_
_entity_poly.entity_id
_entity_poly.type
_entity_poly.pdbx_seq_one_letter_code
_entity_poly.pdbx_strand_id
1 'polypeptide(L)'
;MVFKDRFNEREWLTLQAAPIWVFEIVAIADGRIDERELEEVLNQSKNVIEYSNGFTYEVFKDHVATVMNNNLEFRNLLKKNPLEGLKIVSDLLGRVKHSEAQNFKKVLLKMAIKVAESSNGVDKNEERAIAIVMGILDGIL
;
A
#
# COMPACT_ATOMS: atom_id res chain seq x y z
N MET A 1 11.22 6.74 19.14
CA MET A 1 10.23 7.72 18.63
C MET A 1 9.29 6.95 17.74
N VAL A 2 7.99 7.05 17.97
CA VAL A 2 6.99 6.39 17.12
C VAL A 2 6.81 7.26 15.88
N PHE A 3 6.88 6.68 14.68
CA PHE A 3 6.74 7.45 13.43
C PHE A 3 5.34 8.04 13.28
N LYS A 4 4.32 7.31 13.76
CA LYS A 4 2.92 7.74 13.79
C LYS A 4 2.71 9.14 14.37
N ASP A 5 3.46 9.51 15.40
CA ASP A 5 3.33 10.82 16.07
C ASP A 5 3.68 12.02 15.17
N ARG A 6 4.30 11.76 14.00
CA ARG A 6 4.60 12.79 13.00
C ARG A 6 3.43 13.10 12.07
N PHE A 7 2.34 12.34 12.16
CA PHE A 7 1.19 12.41 11.26
C PHE A 7 -0.07 12.64 12.07
N ASN A 8 -1.04 13.35 11.49
CA ASN A 8 -2.39 13.30 12.02
C ASN A 8 -3.04 11.94 11.72
N GLU A 9 -4.16 11.64 12.38
CA GLU A 9 -4.85 10.35 12.25
C GLU A 9 -5.18 10.01 10.79
N ARG A 10 -5.70 10.97 10.03
CA ARG A 10 -6.08 10.75 8.62
C ARG A 10 -4.88 10.51 7.72
N GLU A 11 -3.78 11.24 7.93
CA GLU A 11 -2.52 11.01 7.23
C GLU A 11 -1.98 9.60 7.53
N TRP A 12 -2.03 9.18 8.80
CA TRP A 12 -1.57 7.85 9.19
C TRP A 12 -2.44 6.73 8.61
N LEU A 13 -3.76 6.89 8.60
CA LEU A 13 -4.67 5.96 7.93
C LEU A 13 -4.43 5.92 6.41
N THR A 14 -4.02 7.03 5.80
CA THR A 14 -3.68 7.10 4.37
C THR A 14 -2.43 6.29 4.06
N LEU A 15 -1.40 6.35 4.90
CA LEU A 15 -0.22 5.50 4.77
C LEU A 15 -0.58 4.01 4.92
N GLN A 16 -1.47 3.69 5.86
CA GLN A 16 -1.97 2.32 6.05
C GLN A 16 -2.85 1.84 4.90
N ALA A 17 -3.47 2.71 4.11
CA ALA A 17 -4.31 2.31 2.98
C ALA A 17 -3.48 1.92 1.74
N ALA A 18 -2.21 2.37 1.69
CA ALA A 18 -1.33 2.16 0.54
C ALA A 18 -1.20 0.70 0.09
N PRO A 19 -1.05 -0.32 0.97
CA PRO A 19 -0.96 -1.71 0.55
C PRO A 19 -2.20 -2.20 -0.21
N ILE A 20 -3.39 -1.80 0.26
CA ILE A 20 -4.65 -2.12 -0.42
C ILE A 20 -4.72 -1.38 -1.75
N TRP A 21 -4.49 -0.07 -1.81
CA TRP A 21 -4.55 0.66 -3.08
C TRP A 21 -3.56 0.16 -4.14
N VAL A 22 -2.35 -0.22 -3.74
CA VAL A 22 -1.39 -0.86 -4.66
C VAL A 22 -1.96 -2.16 -5.20
N PHE A 23 -2.53 -2.99 -4.31
CA PHE A 23 -3.21 -4.19 -4.72
C PHE A 23 -4.36 -3.88 -5.69
N GLU A 24 -5.23 -2.92 -5.37
CA GLU A 24 -6.37 -2.56 -6.21
C GLU A 24 -5.93 -2.14 -7.61
N ILE A 25 -4.87 -1.34 -7.73
CA ILE A 25 -4.38 -0.87 -9.03
C ILE A 25 -3.87 -2.02 -9.88
N VAL A 26 -3.21 -3.01 -9.28
CA VAL A 26 -2.66 -4.16 -10.01
C VAL A 26 -3.75 -5.19 -10.31
N ALA A 27 -4.58 -5.55 -9.33
CA ALA A 27 -5.63 -6.55 -9.48
C ALA A 27 -6.82 -6.08 -10.34
N ILE A 28 -7.19 -4.79 -10.28
CA ILE A 28 -8.26 -4.22 -11.13
C ILE A 28 -7.85 -4.18 -12.62
N ALA A 29 -6.59 -4.48 -12.98
CA ALA A 29 -6.26 -4.75 -14.38
C ALA A 29 -7.22 -5.81 -14.99
N ASP A 30 -7.68 -6.78 -14.18
CA ASP A 30 -8.66 -7.81 -14.55
C ASP A 30 -10.12 -7.48 -14.15
N GLY A 31 -10.35 -6.36 -13.44
CA GLY A 31 -11.64 -5.68 -13.37
C GLY A 31 -12.52 -5.92 -12.14
N ARG A 32 -12.12 -6.71 -11.13
CA ARG A 32 -12.84 -6.85 -9.83
C ARG A 32 -11.92 -7.26 -8.69
N ILE A 33 -12.22 -6.79 -7.48
CA ILE A 33 -11.62 -7.28 -6.24
C ILE A 33 -12.60 -8.18 -5.49
N ASP A 34 -12.15 -9.37 -5.09
CA ASP A 34 -12.92 -10.28 -4.23
C ASP A 34 -12.37 -10.39 -2.79
N GLU A 35 -13.07 -11.09 -1.90
CA GLU A 35 -12.66 -11.22 -0.49
C GLU A 35 -11.33 -11.98 -0.31
N ARG A 36 -11.00 -12.90 -1.22
CA ARG A 36 -9.75 -13.69 -1.17
C ARG A 36 -8.56 -12.83 -1.50
N GLU A 37 -8.74 -11.91 -2.42
CA GLU A 37 -7.76 -10.92 -2.80
C GLU A 37 -7.40 -9.96 -1.64
N LEU A 38 -8.40 -9.53 -0.86
CA LEU A 38 -8.17 -8.77 0.36
C LEU A 38 -7.46 -9.59 1.45
N GLU A 39 -7.79 -10.88 1.56
CA GLU A 39 -7.11 -11.80 2.47
C GLU A 39 -5.63 -11.99 2.09
N GLU A 40 -5.33 -12.06 0.80
CA GLU A 40 -3.95 -12.14 0.29
C GLU A 40 -3.15 -10.86 0.62
N VAL A 41 -3.75 -9.67 0.46
CA VAL A 41 -3.11 -8.41 0.91
C VAL A 41 -2.76 -8.46 2.40
N LEU A 42 -3.66 -9.00 3.21
CA LEU A 42 -3.43 -9.11 4.66
C LEU A 42 -2.33 -10.13 4.98
N ASN A 43 -2.28 -11.25 4.26
CA ASN A 43 -1.24 -12.25 4.45
C ASN A 43 0.13 -11.70 4.05
N GLN A 44 0.22 -11.00 2.92
CA GLN A 44 1.44 -10.31 2.52
C GLN A 44 1.83 -9.22 3.55
N SER A 45 0.86 -8.46 4.05
CA SER A 45 1.11 -7.44 5.06
C SER A 45 1.63 -8.02 6.37
N LYS A 46 1.10 -9.19 6.82
CA LYS A 46 1.63 -9.91 7.98
C LYS A 46 3.07 -10.36 7.75
N ASN A 47 3.37 -10.91 6.58
CA ASN A 47 4.74 -11.30 6.23
C ASN A 47 5.69 -10.08 6.26
N VAL A 48 5.26 -8.92 5.76
CA VAL A 48 6.04 -7.67 5.81
C VAL A 48 6.47 -7.31 7.23
N ILE A 49 5.57 -7.47 8.20
CA ILE A 49 5.84 -7.16 9.61
C ILE A 49 7.00 -8.00 10.16
N GLU A 50 7.14 -9.26 9.73
CA GLU A 50 8.17 -10.17 10.25
C GLU A 50 9.60 -9.76 9.89
N TYR A 51 9.79 -9.14 8.72
CA TYR A 51 11.11 -8.78 8.21
C TYR A 51 11.37 -7.26 8.13
N SER A 52 10.38 -6.45 8.48
CA SER A 52 10.49 -4.98 8.43
C SER A 52 10.85 -4.42 9.80
N ASN A 53 11.43 -3.22 9.78
CA ASN A 53 11.64 -2.39 10.95
C ASN A 53 11.27 -0.93 10.62
N GLY A 54 11.41 -0.05 11.61
CA GLY A 54 11.23 1.39 11.41
C GLY A 54 9.84 1.78 10.92
N PHE A 55 9.80 2.70 9.96
CA PHE A 55 8.56 3.28 9.45
C PHE A 55 7.67 2.23 8.79
N THR A 56 8.25 1.39 7.94
CA THR A 56 7.51 0.33 7.23
C THR A 56 6.85 -0.63 8.22
N TYR A 57 7.58 -1.08 9.24
CA TYR A 57 7.03 -1.96 10.27
C TYR A 57 5.82 -1.33 10.97
N GLU A 58 5.93 -0.07 11.40
CA GLU A 58 4.84 0.61 12.12
C GLU A 58 3.60 0.77 11.23
N VAL A 59 3.76 1.19 9.97
CA VAL A 59 2.63 1.35 9.04
C VAL A 59 1.94 0.02 8.81
N PHE A 60 2.69 -1.06 8.53
CA PHE A 60 2.12 -2.37 8.23
C PHE A 60 1.48 -3.03 9.45
N LYS A 61 2.07 -2.86 10.64
CA LYS A 61 1.48 -3.33 11.90
C LYS A 61 0.13 -2.66 12.17
N ASP A 62 0.07 -1.34 12.06
CA ASP A 62 -1.17 -0.60 12.27
C ASP A 62 -2.19 -0.89 11.15
N HIS A 63 -1.74 -1.06 9.89
CA HIS A 63 -2.59 -1.48 8.78
C HIS A 63 -3.35 -2.78 9.10
N VAL A 64 -2.62 -3.84 9.49
CA VAL A 64 -3.23 -5.13 9.82
C VAL A 64 -4.23 -4.97 10.97
N ALA A 65 -3.87 -4.25 12.03
CA ALA A 65 -4.77 -4.01 13.16
C ALA A 65 -6.03 -3.23 12.74
N THR A 66 -5.88 -2.19 11.92
CA THR A 66 -6.97 -1.35 11.42
C THR A 66 -7.95 -2.13 10.56
N VAL A 67 -7.45 -3.01 9.68
CA VAL A 67 -8.29 -3.88 8.86
C VAL A 67 -9.02 -4.90 9.73
N MET A 68 -8.32 -5.58 10.64
CA MET A 68 -8.93 -6.59 11.53
C MET A 68 -10.00 -5.98 12.45
N ASN A 69 -9.84 -4.73 12.86
CA ASN A 69 -10.81 -4.00 13.68
C ASN A 69 -11.97 -3.39 12.87
N ASN A 70 -12.02 -3.60 11.56
CA ASN A 70 -13.08 -3.11 10.68
C ASN A 70 -13.31 -1.58 10.80
N ASN A 71 -12.22 -0.82 10.97
CA ASN A 71 -12.26 0.62 11.23
C ASN A 71 -13.08 1.36 10.14
N LEU A 72 -14.08 2.15 10.56
CA LEU A 72 -15.03 2.80 9.66
C LEU A 72 -14.36 3.88 8.79
N GLU A 73 -13.48 4.69 9.37
CA GLU A 73 -12.80 5.75 8.64
C GLU A 73 -11.87 5.18 7.56
N PHE A 74 -11.14 4.12 7.92
CA PHE A 74 -10.30 3.39 6.99
C PHE A 74 -11.10 2.82 5.81
N ARG A 75 -12.23 2.16 6.07
CA ARG A 75 -13.10 1.66 4.99
C ARG A 75 -13.66 2.78 4.11
N ASN A 76 -13.98 3.93 4.69
CA ASN A 76 -14.42 5.09 3.91
C ASN A 76 -13.28 5.68 3.09
N LEU A 77 -12.05 5.61 3.59
CA LEU A 77 -10.85 6.04 2.87
C LEU A 77 -10.60 5.15 1.64
N LEU A 78 -10.77 3.83 1.76
CA LEU A 78 -10.59 2.89 0.65
C LEU A 78 -11.55 3.12 -0.53
N LYS A 79 -12.72 3.73 -0.31
CA LYS A 79 -13.66 4.09 -1.39
C LYS A 79 -13.14 5.21 -2.31
N LYS A 80 -12.05 5.88 -1.95
CA LYS A 80 -11.42 6.90 -2.79
C LYS A 80 -10.70 6.26 -3.97
N ASN A 81 -10.44 7.06 -5.00
CA ASN A 81 -9.63 6.63 -6.13
C ASN A 81 -8.22 6.20 -5.64
N PRO A 82 -7.78 4.96 -5.92
CA PRO A 82 -6.48 4.47 -5.46
C PRO A 82 -5.28 5.30 -5.96
N LEU A 83 -5.33 5.82 -7.18
CA LEU A 83 -4.26 6.64 -7.76
C LEU A 83 -4.13 7.97 -7.01
N GLU A 84 -5.25 8.62 -6.71
CA GLU A 84 -5.25 9.84 -5.88
C GLU A 84 -4.76 9.56 -4.46
N GLY A 85 -5.16 8.42 -3.89
CA GLY A 85 -4.67 7.96 -2.59
C GLY A 85 -3.15 7.81 -2.57
N LEU A 86 -2.57 7.14 -3.57
CA LEU A 86 -1.12 6.95 -3.67
C LEU A 86 -0.35 8.24 -3.93
N LYS A 87 -0.95 9.25 -4.60
CA LYS A 87 -0.34 10.58 -4.70
C LYS A 87 -0.18 11.24 -3.33
N ILE A 88 -1.22 11.18 -2.50
CA ILE A 88 -1.15 11.68 -1.13
C ILE A 88 -0.11 10.90 -0.32
N VAL A 89 -0.04 9.57 -0.49
CA VAL A 89 1.02 8.76 0.14
C VAL A 89 2.41 9.26 -0.26
N SER A 90 2.64 9.54 -1.55
CA SER A 90 3.91 10.08 -2.05
C SER A 90 4.29 11.39 -1.36
N ASP A 91 3.34 12.32 -1.24
CA ASP A 91 3.54 13.59 -0.53
C ASP A 91 3.90 13.37 0.96
N LEU A 92 3.21 12.45 1.64
CA LEU A 92 3.47 12.12 3.04
C LEU A 92 4.85 11.50 3.24
N LEU A 93 5.31 10.68 2.30
CA LEU A 93 6.65 10.09 2.33
C LEU A 93 7.75 11.16 2.20
N GLY A 94 7.47 12.33 1.62
CA GLY A 94 8.37 13.48 1.61
C GLY A 94 8.72 14.02 3.00
N ARG A 95 7.92 13.72 4.03
CA ARG A 95 8.16 14.10 5.44
C ARG A 95 8.94 13.05 6.23
N VAL A 96 9.24 11.92 5.62
CA VAL A 96 9.95 10.79 6.23
C VAL A 96 11.42 10.82 5.80
N LYS A 97 12.34 10.29 6.62
CA LYS A 97 13.74 10.13 6.22
C LYS A 97 13.80 9.35 4.90
N HIS A 98 14.58 9.84 3.94
CA HIS A 98 14.63 9.28 2.58
C HIS A 98 14.82 7.74 2.56
N SER A 99 15.69 7.20 3.40
CA SER A 99 15.93 5.73 3.48
C SER A 99 14.69 4.94 3.92
N GLU A 100 13.91 5.48 4.85
CA GLU A 100 12.66 4.85 5.35
C GLU A 100 11.57 4.93 4.28
N ALA A 101 11.43 6.09 3.63
CA ALA A 101 10.50 6.26 2.52
C ALA A 101 10.81 5.30 1.36
N GLN A 102 12.08 5.19 0.97
CA GLN A 102 12.52 4.26 -0.08
C GLN A 102 12.27 2.80 0.29
N ASN A 103 12.51 2.42 1.56
CA ASN A 103 12.21 1.08 2.03
C ASN A 103 10.70 0.77 1.93
N PHE A 104 9.85 1.71 2.35
CA PHE A 104 8.40 1.56 2.26
C PHE A 104 7.91 1.41 0.81
N LYS A 105 8.36 2.28 -0.10
CA LYS A 105 8.04 2.19 -1.54
C LYS A 105 8.48 0.85 -2.13
N LYS A 106 9.68 0.39 -1.80
CA LYS A 106 10.22 -0.90 -2.27
C LYS A 106 9.37 -2.07 -1.79
N VAL A 107 8.86 -2.02 -0.56
CA VAL A 107 7.96 -3.05 -0.04
C VAL A 107 6.62 -3.04 -0.78
N LEU A 108 6.02 -1.87 -0.97
CA LEU A 108 4.79 -1.74 -1.76
C LEU A 108 4.97 -2.28 -3.19
N LEU A 109 6.08 -1.94 -3.86
CA LEU A 109 6.37 -2.44 -5.20
C LEU A 109 6.56 -3.95 -5.25
N LYS A 110 7.21 -4.54 -4.23
CA LYS A 110 7.33 -6.00 -4.12
C LYS A 110 5.97 -6.68 -3.96
N MET A 111 5.06 -6.06 -3.21
CA MET A 111 3.68 -6.57 -3.10
C MET A 111 2.97 -6.48 -4.45
N ALA A 112 3.08 -5.35 -5.16
CA ALA A 112 2.52 -5.17 -6.50
C ALA A 112 2.96 -6.30 -7.46
N ILE A 113 4.26 -6.61 -7.48
CA ILE A 113 4.83 -7.68 -8.31
C ILE A 113 4.27 -9.04 -7.90
N LYS A 114 4.23 -9.35 -6.59
CA LYS A 114 3.69 -10.63 -6.10
C LYS A 114 2.22 -10.83 -6.47
N VAL A 115 1.43 -9.77 -6.46
CA VAL A 115 0.01 -9.80 -6.87
C VAL A 115 -0.09 -10.15 -8.34
N ALA A 116 0.65 -9.45 -9.20
CA ALA A 116 0.68 -9.76 -10.63
C ALA A 116 1.27 -11.16 -10.94
N GLU A 117 2.18 -11.69 -10.11
CA GLU A 117 2.68 -13.06 -10.27
C GLU A 117 1.69 -14.12 -9.78
N SER A 118 0.69 -13.74 -8.98
CA SER A 118 -0.34 -14.65 -8.46
C SER A 118 -1.44 -14.96 -9.49
N SER A 119 -1.60 -14.12 -10.51
CA SER A 119 -2.36 -14.43 -11.71
C SER A 119 -1.55 -15.41 -12.60
N ASN A 120 -2.10 -15.92 -13.71
CA ASN A 120 -1.46 -16.93 -14.57
C ASN A 120 -0.25 -16.40 -15.38
N GLY A 121 0.61 -15.61 -14.74
CA GLY A 121 1.73 -14.86 -15.30
C GLY A 121 1.40 -13.38 -15.46
N VAL A 122 2.41 -12.53 -15.27
CA VAL A 122 2.28 -11.07 -15.39
C VAL A 122 1.94 -10.69 -16.82
N ASP A 123 0.79 -10.05 -17.03
CA ASP A 123 0.37 -9.55 -18.34
C ASP A 123 0.83 -8.08 -18.59
N LYS A 124 0.66 -7.58 -19.82
CA LYS A 124 1.07 -6.22 -20.18
C LYS A 124 0.31 -5.12 -19.43
N ASN A 125 -0.91 -5.41 -18.96
CA ASN A 125 -1.71 -4.45 -18.21
C ASN A 125 -1.20 -4.36 -16.78
N GLU A 126 -0.84 -5.49 -16.16
CA GLU A 126 -0.22 -5.57 -14.85
C GLU A 126 1.17 -4.93 -14.84
N GLU A 127 2.01 -5.16 -15.87
CA GLU A 127 3.29 -4.45 -16.03
C GLU A 127 3.09 -2.93 -16.06
N ARG A 128 2.06 -2.47 -16.79
CA ARG A 128 1.73 -1.05 -16.89
C ARG A 128 1.21 -0.51 -15.56
N ALA A 129 0.39 -1.27 -14.84
CA ALA A 129 -0.12 -0.90 -13.52
C ALA A 129 1.02 -0.74 -12.51
N ILE A 130 1.97 -1.69 -12.49
CA ILE A 130 3.17 -1.63 -11.66
C ILE A 130 4.00 -0.38 -11.99
N ALA A 131 4.20 -0.08 -13.28
CA ALA A 131 4.93 1.12 -13.71
C ALA A 131 4.23 2.42 -13.26
N ILE A 132 2.89 2.46 -13.30
CA ILE A 132 2.10 3.61 -12.81
C ILE A 132 2.27 3.77 -11.29
N VAL A 133 2.15 2.69 -10.51
CA VAL A 133 2.37 2.71 -9.06
C VAL A 133 3.76 3.25 -8.73
N MET A 134 4.78 2.75 -9.42
CA MET A 134 6.16 3.22 -9.24
C MET A 134 6.30 4.71 -9.56
N GLY A 135 5.75 5.17 -10.70
CA GLY A 135 5.81 6.57 -11.10
C GLY A 135 5.11 7.51 -10.12
N ILE A 136 3.95 7.13 -9.58
CA ILE A 136 3.23 7.91 -8.57
C ILE A 136 4.02 7.98 -7.26
N LEU A 137 4.49 6.83 -6.78
CA LEU A 137 5.25 6.76 -5.52
C LEU A 137 6.55 7.56 -5.60
N ASP A 138 7.17 7.69 -6.78
CA ASP A 138 8.35 8.53 -6.98
C ASP A 138 8.06 10.00 -7.29
N GLY A 139 6.77 10.38 -7.37
CA GLY A 139 6.35 11.76 -7.62
C GLY A 139 6.59 12.22 -9.05
N ILE A 140 6.65 11.27 -10.00
CA ILE A 140 6.85 11.53 -11.43
C ILE A 140 5.49 11.72 -12.15
N LEU A 141 4.42 11.11 -11.63
CA LEU A 141 3.05 11.08 -12.20
C LEU A 141 2.00 11.65 -11.25
#